data_AF-A0A938IXF8-F1
#
_entry.id   AF-A0A938IXF8-F1
#
_cell.length_a   1.000
_cell.length_b   1.000
_cell.length_c   1.000
_cell.angle_alpha   90.00
_cell.angle_beta   90.00
_cell.angle_gamma   90.00
#
_symmetry.space_group_name_H-M   'P 1'
#
loop_
_entity.id
_entity.type
_entity.pdbx_description
1 polymer ?
#
loop_
_entity_poly.entity_id
_entity_poly.type
_entity_poly.pdbx_seq_one_letter_code
_entity_poly.pdbx_strand_id
1 'polypeptide(L)'
;MGAGAVTWDLVLDADAPHTPGDVLAHGAAHRLAGAVTVASEVGLDPLARNHVALDGPRIKRTLLLTVRPGARADAVARFEADLAAMPTHIGTIRSWSLSRTTGRSRWTHAWEQEFASLDGLTGEYMLHPFHWTTVDAWFDPEMPDHVVDPVLAHLFAQYGGPVL
;
A
#
# COMPACT_ATOMS: atom_id res chain seq x y z
N MET A 1 9.73 -6.30 16.36
CA MET A 1 8.76 -6.43 15.25
C MET A 1 8.31 -5.01 14.91
N GLY A 2 8.66 -4.51 13.71
CA GLY A 2 8.49 -3.11 13.32
C GLY A 2 7.01 -2.75 13.07
N ALA A 3 6.64 -1.53 13.45
CA ALA A 3 5.28 -1.02 13.45
C ALA A 3 4.86 -0.56 12.05
N GLY A 4 4.61 -1.50 11.12
CA GLY A 4 4.20 -1.15 9.75
C GLY A 4 3.15 -2.00 9.10
N ALA A 5 2.57 -2.95 9.84
CA ALA A 5 1.64 -3.95 9.30
C ALA A 5 0.17 -3.50 9.24
N VAL A 6 -0.18 -2.23 9.50
CA VAL A 6 -1.59 -1.81 9.55
C VAL A 6 -1.80 -0.54 8.72
N THR A 7 -2.45 -0.73 7.58
CA THR A 7 -3.04 0.35 6.77
C THR A 7 -4.52 0.43 7.13
N TRP A 8 -4.95 1.60 7.61
CA TRP A 8 -6.34 1.84 8.00
C TRP A 8 -7.13 2.39 6.82
N ASP A 9 -8.19 1.69 6.45
CA ASP A 9 -9.21 2.18 5.53
C ASP A 9 -10.46 2.47 6.40
N LEU A 10 -10.77 3.74 6.65
CA LEU A 10 -11.95 4.13 7.43
C LEU A 10 -13.13 4.30 6.47
N VAL A 11 -13.99 3.29 6.40
CA VAL A 11 -15.34 3.43 5.85
C VAL A 11 -16.30 3.66 7.01
N LEU A 12 -16.86 4.86 7.10
CA LEU A 12 -17.83 5.22 8.14
C LEU A 12 -19.24 4.91 7.65
N ASP A 13 -19.97 4.05 8.37
CA ASP A 13 -21.40 3.82 8.17
C ASP A 13 -22.11 3.75 9.54
N ALA A 14 -23.32 4.32 9.64
CA ALA A 14 -23.84 4.90 10.88
C ALA A 14 -24.46 3.93 11.91
N ASP A 15 -24.69 2.65 11.61
CA ASP A 15 -25.73 1.88 12.34
C ASP A 15 -25.45 0.38 12.68
N ALA A 16 -24.23 -0.07 13.02
CA ALA A 16 -24.05 -1.48 13.44
C ALA A 16 -23.02 -1.75 14.57
N PRO A 17 -23.39 -2.47 15.65
CA PRO A 17 -22.47 -2.76 16.76
C PRO A 17 -21.98 -4.22 16.76
N HIS A 18 -20.68 -4.51 16.61
CA HIS A 18 -20.12 -5.85 16.91
C HIS A 18 -18.62 -5.83 17.31
N THR A 19 -18.18 -6.90 17.98
CA THR A 19 -16.96 -6.99 18.82
C THR A 19 -15.70 -7.47 18.07
N PRO A 20 -14.58 -6.72 18.08
CA PRO A 20 -13.28 -7.15 17.51
C PRO A 20 -12.43 -7.99 18.48
N GLY A 21 -11.65 -8.93 17.93
CA GLY A 21 -10.65 -9.72 18.65
C GLY A 21 -9.25 -9.59 18.03
N ASP A 22 -8.32 -9.12 18.85
CA ASP A 22 -6.85 -9.32 18.84
C ASP A 22 -5.91 -8.71 17.77
N VAL A 23 -6.30 -7.63 17.06
CA VAL A 23 -5.35 -6.93 16.13
C VAL A 23 -5.09 -5.46 16.47
N LEU A 24 -5.35 -5.04 17.71
CA LEU A 24 -5.03 -3.66 18.16
C LEU A 24 -3.65 -3.57 18.82
N ALA A 25 -2.61 -4.06 18.14
CA ALA A 25 -1.22 -3.95 18.59
C ALA A 25 -0.54 -2.62 18.16
N HIS A 26 -1.29 -1.52 18.10
CA HIS A 26 -0.72 -0.19 17.80
C HIS A 26 -1.11 0.84 18.86
N GLY A 27 -0.12 1.66 19.25
CA GLY A 27 -0.26 2.68 20.29
C GLY A 27 -1.27 3.79 19.99
N ALA A 28 -1.82 3.88 18.77
CA ALA A 28 -2.99 4.71 18.47
C ALA A 28 -4.28 3.90 18.23
N ALA A 29 -4.17 2.60 17.93
CA ALA A 29 -5.31 1.72 17.68
C ALA A 29 -6.14 1.46 18.95
N HIS A 30 -5.52 1.55 20.13
CA HIS A 30 -6.29 1.56 21.40
C HIS A 30 -7.29 2.73 21.47
N ARG A 31 -7.01 3.88 20.81
CA ARG A 31 -7.94 5.02 20.78
C ARG A 31 -9.16 4.75 19.91
N LEU A 32 -9.05 3.77 19.02
CA LEU A 32 -10.13 3.29 18.15
C LEU A 32 -10.83 2.05 18.75
N ALA A 33 -10.29 1.47 19.82
CA ALA A 33 -10.87 0.30 20.48
C ALA A 33 -12.29 0.63 20.98
N GLY A 34 -13.30 -0.05 20.44
CA GLY A 34 -14.71 0.20 20.73
C GLY A 34 -15.31 1.43 20.04
N ALA A 35 -14.53 2.20 19.27
CA ALA A 35 -14.98 3.37 18.51
C ALA A 35 -15.10 3.11 17.00
N VAL A 36 -14.54 2.02 16.49
CA VAL A 36 -14.64 1.62 15.09
C VAL A 36 -14.91 0.12 14.96
N THR A 37 -15.60 -0.26 13.89
CA THR A 37 -15.76 -1.65 13.48
C THR A 37 -14.74 -1.95 12.38
N VAL A 38 -13.99 -3.04 12.52
CA VAL A 38 -13.09 -3.51 11.46
C VAL A 38 -13.94 -4.18 10.38
N ALA A 39 -14.04 -3.55 9.22
CA ALA A 39 -14.81 -4.10 8.09
C ALA A 39 -14.08 -5.28 7.42
N SER A 40 -12.75 -5.23 7.34
CA SER A 40 -11.92 -6.31 6.79
C SER A 40 -10.50 -6.27 7.33
N GLU A 41 -9.92 -7.44 7.57
CA GLU A 41 -8.50 -7.62 7.84
C GLU A 41 -7.85 -8.36 6.68
N VAL A 42 -6.63 -7.97 6.33
CA VAL A 42 -5.91 -8.51 5.18
C VAL A 42 -4.50 -8.88 5.62
N GLY A 43 -4.16 -10.16 5.54
CA GLY A 43 -2.78 -10.60 5.77
C GLY A 43 -1.90 -10.24 4.57
N LEU A 44 -0.63 -9.91 4.79
CA LEU A 44 0.32 -9.57 3.73
C LEU A 44 1.46 -10.59 3.70
N ASP A 45 1.70 -11.17 2.52
CA ASP A 45 2.85 -12.03 2.22
C ASP A 45 3.83 -11.27 1.31
N PRO A 46 4.99 -10.80 1.81
CA PRO A 46 5.90 -9.96 1.06
C PRO A 46 6.53 -10.69 -0.14
N LEU A 47 6.41 -10.09 -1.32
CA LEU A 47 7.11 -10.50 -2.54
C LEU A 47 8.53 -9.93 -2.60
N ALA A 48 8.65 -8.63 -2.32
CA ALA A 48 9.91 -7.90 -2.34
C ALA A 48 9.84 -6.72 -1.38
N ARG A 49 10.96 -6.38 -0.77
CA ARG A 49 11.06 -5.26 0.17
C ARG A 49 12.48 -4.73 0.26
N ASN A 50 12.60 -3.47 0.62
CA ASN A 50 13.86 -2.89 1.04
C ASN A 50 13.63 -1.94 2.22
N HIS A 51 14.60 -1.88 3.11
CA HIS A 51 14.60 -0.92 4.20
C HIS A 51 15.74 0.07 3.98
N VAL A 52 15.41 1.35 3.92
CA VAL A 52 16.40 2.42 3.80
C VAL A 52 16.35 3.24 5.08
N ALA A 53 17.48 3.24 5.79
CA ALA A 53 17.62 4.04 7.00
C ALA A 53 17.29 5.52 6.71
N LEU A 54 16.44 6.07 7.56
CA LEU A 54 16.00 7.45 7.55
C LEU A 54 15.77 7.80 9.02
N ASP A 55 16.27 8.94 9.46
CA ASP A 55 16.05 9.43 10.82
C ASP A 55 14.87 10.39 10.84
N GLY A 56 14.15 10.42 11.96
CA GLY A 56 13.05 11.36 12.19
C GLY A 56 11.76 11.06 11.41
N PRO A 57 10.89 12.08 11.27
CA PRO A 57 9.56 11.92 10.68
C PRO A 57 9.60 11.50 9.20
N ARG A 58 8.54 10.83 8.76
CA ARG A 58 8.38 10.35 7.38
C ARG A 58 6.92 10.27 6.98
N ILE A 59 6.67 10.23 5.68
CA ILE A 59 5.36 9.90 5.12
C ILE A 59 5.34 8.42 4.77
N LYS A 60 4.39 7.67 5.32
CA LYS A 60 4.09 6.30 4.89
C LYS A 60 2.91 6.37 3.95
N ARG A 61 3.05 5.77 2.78
CA ARG A 61 1.99 5.56 1.78
C ARG A 61 1.67 4.08 1.69
N THR A 62 0.39 3.76 1.57
CA THR A 62 -0.08 2.43 1.21
C THR A 62 -1.07 2.52 0.05
N LEU A 63 -0.90 1.62 -0.91
CA LEU A 63 -1.83 1.36 -1.98
C LEU A 63 -2.29 -0.11 -1.88
N LEU A 64 -3.59 -0.32 -1.68
CA LEU A 64 -4.23 -1.62 -1.85
C LEU A 64 -4.86 -1.66 -3.24
N LEU A 65 -4.60 -2.75 -3.97
CA LEU A 65 -5.09 -2.90 -5.34
C LEU A 65 -5.53 -4.34 -5.61
N THR A 66 -6.37 -4.48 -6.64
CA THR A 66 -6.90 -5.75 -7.11
C THR A 66 -6.42 -5.99 -8.53
N VAL A 67 -5.80 -7.14 -8.77
CA VAL A 67 -5.55 -7.63 -10.12
C VAL A 67 -6.86 -8.16 -10.69
N ARG A 68 -7.17 -7.78 -11.92
CA ARG A 68 -8.40 -8.15 -12.62
C ARG A 68 -8.54 -9.68 -12.74
N PRO A 69 -9.76 -10.23 -12.60
CA PRO A 69 -10.01 -11.62 -12.90
C PRO A 69 -9.59 -11.96 -14.34
N GLY A 70 -8.84 -13.04 -14.52
CA GLY A 70 -8.39 -13.50 -15.84
C GLY A 70 -7.15 -12.77 -16.39
N ALA A 71 -6.54 -11.84 -15.63
CA ALA A 71 -5.22 -11.31 -15.97
C ALA A 71 -4.22 -12.47 -16.13
N ARG A 72 -3.44 -12.43 -17.21
CA ARG A 72 -2.50 -13.50 -17.52
C ARG A 72 -1.36 -13.50 -16.49
N ALA A 73 -0.94 -14.69 -16.06
CA ALA A 73 0.08 -14.84 -15.03
C ALA A 73 1.43 -14.17 -15.39
N ASP A 74 1.80 -14.16 -16.68
CA ASP A 74 3.00 -13.47 -17.16
C ASP A 74 2.86 -11.94 -17.07
N ALA A 75 1.68 -11.39 -17.36
CA ALA A 75 1.42 -9.96 -17.19
C ALA A 75 1.48 -9.54 -15.71
N VAL A 76 0.90 -10.35 -14.81
CA VAL A 76 0.97 -10.10 -13.35
C VAL A 76 2.42 -10.12 -12.87
N ALA A 77 3.23 -11.07 -13.33
CA ALA A 77 4.65 -11.14 -12.96
C ALA A 77 5.44 -9.91 -13.45
N ARG A 78 5.15 -9.39 -14.64
CA ARG A 78 5.76 -8.15 -15.15
C ARG A 78 5.33 -6.93 -14.33
N PHE A 79 4.04 -6.82 -14.02
CA PHE A 79 3.50 -5.78 -13.15
C PHE A 79 4.19 -5.75 -11.77
N GLU A 80 4.33 -6.92 -11.14
CA GLU A 80 5.01 -7.04 -9.84
C GLU A 80 6.49 -6.63 -9.95
N ALA A 81 7.16 -7.00 -11.04
CA ALA A 81 8.54 -6.63 -11.29
C ALA A 81 8.71 -5.11 -11.50
N ASP A 82 7.82 -4.48 -12.28
CA ASP A 82 7.87 -3.04 -12.55
C ASP A 82 7.59 -2.22 -11.29
N LEU A 83 6.63 -2.63 -10.46
CA LEU A 83 6.39 -2.01 -9.14
C LEU A 83 7.62 -2.13 -8.23
N ALA A 84 8.21 -3.32 -8.14
CA ALA A 84 9.41 -3.55 -7.33
C ALA A 84 10.65 -2.81 -7.87
N ALA A 85 10.67 -2.45 -9.16
CA ALA A 85 11.75 -1.70 -9.79
C ALA A 85 11.67 -0.19 -9.51
N MET A 86 10.48 0.37 -9.18
CA MET A 86 10.30 1.81 -8.94
C MET A 86 11.40 2.43 -8.06
N PRO A 87 11.81 1.85 -6.92
CA PRO A 87 12.77 2.47 -6.00
C PRO A 87 14.20 2.52 -6.56
N THR A 88 14.50 1.78 -7.62
CA THR A 88 15.75 1.87 -8.38
C THR A 88 15.77 3.12 -9.28
N HIS A 89 14.60 3.61 -9.68
CA HIS A 89 14.43 4.77 -10.55
C HIS A 89 14.07 6.05 -9.78
N ILE A 90 13.28 5.92 -8.71
CA ILE A 90 12.69 7.04 -7.97
C ILE A 90 13.32 7.09 -6.58
N GLY A 91 14.35 7.92 -6.42
CA GLY A 91 15.17 7.98 -5.21
C GLY A 91 14.46 8.53 -3.97
N THR A 92 13.29 9.16 -4.13
CA THR A 92 12.46 9.60 -3.01
C THR A 92 11.74 8.45 -2.30
N ILE A 93 11.58 7.30 -2.95
CA ILE A 93 11.11 6.07 -2.30
C ILE A 93 12.23 5.55 -1.41
N ARG A 94 12.00 5.52 -0.10
CA ARG A 94 12.95 5.04 0.91
C ARG A 94 12.69 3.57 1.21
N SER A 95 12.14 3.26 2.38
CA SER A 95 11.70 1.90 2.69
C SER A 95 10.45 1.55 1.89
N TRP A 96 10.32 0.30 1.47
CA TRP A 96 9.19 -0.15 0.67
C TRP A 96 8.93 -1.66 0.83
N SER A 97 7.69 -2.08 0.58
CA SER A 97 7.27 -3.47 0.58
C SER A 97 6.16 -3.69 -0.47
N LEU A 98 6.38 -4.64 -1.39
CA LEU A 98 5.35 -5.19 -2.26
C LEU A 98 4.93 -6.53 -1.69
N SER A 99 3.64 -6.70 -1.41
CA SER A 99 3.09 -7.93 -0.84
C SER A 99 1.88 -8.41 -1.62
N ARG A 100 1.69 -9.73 -1.70
CA ARG A 100 0.38 -10.31 -2.02
C ARG A 100 -0.46 -10.39 -0.77
N THR A 101 -1.76 -10.23 -0.92
CA THR A 101 -2.68 -10.37 0.20
C THR A 101 -3.05 -11.84 0.43
N THR A 102 -3.26 -12.21 1.68
CA THR A 102 -3.67 -13.54 2.11
C THR A 102 -4.99 -13.46 2.87
N GLY A 103 -5.68 -14.60 3.00
CA GLY A 103 -7.00 -14.66 3.64
C GLY A 103 -8.13 -14.19 2.72
N ARG A 104 -9.30 -13.93 3.30
CA ARG A 104 -10.47 -13.44 2.56
C ARG A 104 -10.36 -11.93 2.39
N SER A 105 -9.84 -11.50 1.25
CA SER A 105 -9.71 -10.09 0.89
C SER A 105 -10.20 -9.86 -0.53
N ARG A 106 -10.79 -8.69 -0.79
CA ARG A 106 -11.07 -8.22 -2.15
C ARG A 106 -9.80 -7.72 -2.85
N TRP A 107 -8.83 -7.30 -2.06
CA TRP A 107 -7.52 -6.86 -2.50
C TRP A 107 -6.67 -8.07 -2.86
N THR A 108 -5.70 -7.85 -3.74
CA THR A 108 -4.74 -8.89 -4.16
C THR A 108 -3.31 -8.52 -3.79
N HIS A 109 -3.02 -7.22 -3.70
CA HIS A 109 -1.70 -6.70 -3.42
C HIS A 109 -1.77 -5.50 -2.47
N ALA A 110 -0.68 -5.32 -1.73
CA ALA A 110 -0.36 -4.10 -1.02
C ALA A 110 0.99 -3.58 -1.51
N TRP A 111 1.03 -2.30 -1.89
CA TRP A 111 2.25 -1.57 -2.22
C TRP A 111 2.47 -0.46 -1.21
N GLU A 112 3.50 -0.64 -0.38
CA GLU A 112 3.80 0.21 0.76
C GLU A 112 5.14 0.91 0.57
N GLN A 113 5.20 2.20 0.90
CA GLN A 113 6.36 3.05 0.68
C GLN A 113 6.54 4.06 1.82
N GLU A 114 7.78 4.40 2.13
CA GLU A 114 8.15 5.53 2.99
C GLU A 114 8.87 6.62 2.18
N PHE A 115 8.57 7.87 2.51
CA PHE A 115 9.19 9.07 1.93
C PHE A 115 9.69 9.97 3.06
N ALA A 116 10.80 10.68 2.83
CA ALA A 116 11.34 11.62 3.81
C ALA A 116 10.45 12.87 4.00
N SER A 117 9.64 13.23 3.01
CA SER A 117 8.76 14.40 3.05
C SER A 117 7.51 14.19 2.19
N LEU A 118 6.50 15.04 2.41
CA LEU A 118 5.31 15.07 1.57
C LEU A 118 5.67 15.47 0.13
N ASP A 119 6.56 16.44 -0.05
CA ASP A 119 7.02 16.88 -1.38
C ASP A 119 7.70 15.77 -2.18
N GLY A 120 8.42 14.87 -1.50
CA GLY A 120 9.02 13.70 -2.15
C GLY A 120 7.96 12.73 -2.70
N LEU A 121 6.81 12.63 -2.01
CA LEU A 121 5.67 11.83 -2.44
C LEU A 121 4.83 12.54 -3.52
N THR A 122 4.43 13.80 -3.31
CA THR A 122 3.49 14.49 -4.21
C THR A 122 4.17 15.15 -5.41
N GLY A 123 5.48 15.38 -5.33
CA GLY A 123 6.31 15.97 -6.37
C GLY A 123 7.07 14.91 -7.16
N GLU A 124 8.34 14.70 -6.80
CA GLU A 124 9.27 13.87 -7.60
C GLU A 124 8.71 12.48 -7.90
N TYR A 125 8.12 11.81 -6.91
CA TYR A 125 7.52 10.49 -7.13
C TYR A 125 6.39 10.49 -8.18
N MET A 126 5.42 11.42 -8.08
CA MET A 126 4.29 11.48 -9.01
C MET A 126 4.71 11.91 -10.42
N LEU A 127 5.75 12.75 -10.53
CA LEU A 127 6.19 13.35 -11.79
C LEU A 127 7.29 12.53 -12.48
N HIS A 128 7.86 11.52 -11.82
CA HIS A 128 8.98 10.77 -12.36
C HIS A 128 8.57 10.00 -13.64
N PRO A 129 9.34 10.05 -14.74
CA PRO A 129 9.06 9.32 -15.98
C PRO A 129 8.67 7.86 -15.78
N PHE A 130 9.43 7.14 -14.95
CA PHE A 130 9.15 5.74 -14.65
C PHE A 130 7.74 5.53 -14.04
N HIS A 131 7.23 6.46 -13.24
CA HIS A 131 5.88 6.36 -12.68
C HIS A 131 4.83 6.41 -13.79
N TRP A 132 4.79 7.49 -14.56
CA TRP A 132 3.69 7.71 -15.51
C TRP A 132 3.84 6.96 -16.84
N THR A 133 5.06 6.57 -17.27
CA THR A 133 5.23 5.81 -18.51
C THR A 133 5.17 4.30 -18.32
N THR A 134 5.54 3.81 -17.14
CA THR A 134 5.66 2.36 -16.87
C THR A 134 4.61 1.89 -15.88
N VAL A 135 4.51 2.54 -14.73
CA VAL A 135 3.62 2.06 -13.66
C VAL A 135 2.16 2.37 -13.96
N ASP A 136 1.83 3.61 -14.37
CA ASP A 136 0.44 4.01 -14.64
C ASP A 136 -0.21 3.19 -15.77
N ALA A 137 0.58 2.68 -16.72
CA ALA A 137 0.11 1.80 -17.79
C ALA A 137 -0.55 0.51 -17.28
N TRP A 138 -0.16 0.03 -16.09
CA TRP A 138 -0.78 -1.16 -15.48
C TRP A 138 -2.17 -0.87 -14.88
N PHE A 139 -2.50 0.41 -14.64
CA PHE A 139 -3.74 0.89 -14.05
C PHE A 139 -4.72 1.47 -15.07
N ASP A 140 -4.25 1.79 -16.28
CA ASP A 140 -5.05 2.41 -17.33
C ASP A 140 -5.86 1.38 -18.13
N PRO A 141 -7.21 1.41 -18.08
CA PRO A 141 -8.05 0.48 -18.84
C PRO A 141 -7.88 0.55 -20.36
N GLU A 142 -7.33 1.65 -20.89
CA GLU A 142 -7.04 1.81 -22.32
C GLU A 142 -5.77 1.07 -22.75
N MET A 143 -4.92 0.67 -21.80
CA MET A 143 -3.69 -0.05 -22.08
C MET A 143 -3.97 -1.56 -22.26
N PRO A 144 -3.54 -2.21 -23.36
CA PRO A 144 -3.89 -3.61 -23.65
C PRO A 144 -3.45 -4.61 -22.58
N ASP A 145 -2.32 -4.33 -21.92
CA ASP A 145 -1.72 -5.20 -20.91
C ASP A 145 -2.11 -4.81 -19.47
N HIS A 146 -3.00 -3.84 -19.25
CA HIS A 146 -3.35 -3.42 -17.89
C HIS A 146 -3.91 -4.59 -17.07
N VAL A 147 -3.42 -4.72 -15.83
CA VAL A 147 -3.80 -5.82 -14.94
C VAL A 147 -4.55 -5.35 -13.71
N VAL A 148 -4.48 -4.06 -13.37
CA VAL A 148 -5.09 -3.54 -12.15
C VAL A 148 -6.53 -3.14 -12.42
N ASP A 149 -7.41 -3.53 -11.50
CA ASP A 149 -8.80 -3.08 -11.45
C ASP A 149 -8.86 -1.61 -11.01
N PRO A 150 -9.71 -0.76 -11.62
CA PRO A 150 -9.78 0.66 -11.27
C PRO A 150 -10.13 0.95 -9.80
N VAL A 151 -10.77 0.00 -9.11
CA VAL A 151 -11.08 0.14 -7.69
C VAL A 151 -9.81 -0.08 -6.87
N LEU A 152 -9.29 1.02 -6.32
CA LEU A 152 -8.11 1.06 -5.46
C LEU A 152 -8.42 1.71 -4.11
N ALA A 153 -7.61 1.41 -3.11
CA ALA A 153 -7.59 2.18 -1.86
C ALA A 153 -6.18 2.74 -1.65
N HIS A 154 -6.13 4.04 -1.41
CA HIS A 154 -4.89 4.79 -1.33
C HIS A 154 -4.89 5.70 -0.11
N LEU A 155 -3.85 5.58 0.70
CA LEU A 155 -3.68 6.31 1.95
C LEU A 155 -2.24 6.78 2.06
N PHE A 156 -2.03 7.95 2.66
CA PHE A 156 -0.74 8.29 3.26
C PHE A 156 -0.92 9.08 4.56
N ALA A 157 0.04 8.93 5.47
CA ALA A 157 0.07 9.65 6.74
C ALA A 157 1.51 9.90 7.20
N GLN A 158 1.69 10.89 8.07
CA GLN A 158 2.97 11.18 8.69
C GLN A 158 3.19 10.32 9.94
N TYR A 159 4.40 9.80 10.10
CA TYR A 159 4.85 9.03 11.26
C TYR A 159 6.12 9.62 11.84
N GLY A 160 6.31 9.49 13.16
CA GLY A 160 7.48 10.01 13.88
C GLY A 160 8.75 9.17 13.75
N GLY A 161 8.67 7.98 13.16
CA GLY A 161 9.78 7.04 13.02
C GLY A 161 9.46 5.92 12.02
N PRO A 162 10.38 4.94 11.83
CA PRO A 162 10.21 3.86 10.87
C PRO A 162 8.95 3.04 11.12
N VAL A 163 8.24 2.77 10.04
CA VAL A 163 7.00 1.99 9.99
C VAL A 163 7.31 0.66 9.31
N LEU A 164 7.87 0.69 8.09
CA LEU A 164 8.29 -0.50 7.32
C LEU A 164 9.56 -1.17 7.86
#